data_AF-A0A959SHH3-F1
#
_entry.id   AF-A0A959SHH3-F1
#
_cell.length_a   1.000
_cell.length_b   1.000
_cell.length_c   1.000
_cell.angle_alpha   90.00
_cell.angle_beta   90.00
_cell.angle_gamma   90.00
#
_symmetry.space_group_name_H-M   'P 1'
#
loop_
_entity.id
_entity.type
_entity.pdbx_description
1 polymer ?
#
loop_
_entity_poly.entity_id
_entity_poly.type
_entity_poly.pdbx_seq_one_letter_code
_entity_poly.pdbx_strand_id
1 'polypeptide(L)'
;VEEVRPHRHSVGHSYRSHVAIEPYLSDQWYVKVTDDRLRGFAQRALASDQRTTDTHKAQKGVEGDGGLRFYPARYAKTYETWHDNLRDWCISRQLWWGHRIPVWHSFQNPEGSIGNEDSKLHPFLQDGRMSGQLFGDRTFICIRDEDDFEAIKAIEDAGWKQDPDVLDTWFSSALWPL
;
A
#
# COMPACT_ATOMS: atom_id res chain seq x y z
N VAL A 1 -9.95 25.67 39.34
CA VAL A 1 -8.86 25.84 38.35
C VAL A 1 -8.02 24.59 38.44
N GLU A 2 -7.91 23.82 37.36
CA GLU A 2 -7.05 22.63 37.34
C GLU A 2 -5.59 23.02 37.60
N GLU A 3 -4.86 22.18 38.35
CA GLU A 3 -3.48 22.44 38.75
C GLU A 3 -2.52 22.15 37.59
N VAL A 4 -1.84 23.18 37.07
CA VAL A 4 -0.86 23.05 35.99
C VAL A 4 0.52 22.74 36.57
N ARG A 5 1.12 21.60 36.17
CA ARG A 5 2.47 21.20 36.58
C ARG A 5 3.36 20.90 35.36
N PRO A 6 4.65 21.26 35.39
CA PRO A 6 5.60 20.88 34.34
C PRO A 6 5.73 19.34 34.24
N HIS A 7 5.67 18.80 33.02
CA HIS A 7 5.82 17.37 32.76
C HIS A 7 6.75 17.13 31.56
N ARG A 8 7.72 16.24 31.73
CA ARG A 8 8.58 15.79 30.62
C ARG A 8 7.94 14.56 29.97
N HIS A 9 7.60 14.70 28.71
CA HIS A 9 7.02 13.63 27.88
C HIS A 9 7.84 13.42 26.61
N SER A 10 7.67 12.25 26.00
CA SER A 10 8.29 11.92 24.71
C SER A 10 7.38 12.35 23.57
N VAL A 11 7.85 13.26 22.73
CA VAL A 11 7.15 13.73 21.52
C VAL A 11 7.78 13.08 20.29
N GLY A 12 6.96 12.56 19.39
CA GLY A 12 7.42 12.01 18.11
C GLY A 12 7.90 13.14 17.19
N HIS A 13 9.04 12.95 16.54
CA HIS A 13 9.59 13.91 15.59
C HIS A 13 9.83 13.25 14.24
N SER A 14 9.70 14.02 13.16
CA SER A 14 10.06 13.59 11.82
C SER A 14 11.53 13.18 11.78
N TYR A 15 11.82 11.98 11.27
CA TYR A 15 13.18 11.50 11.10
C TYR A 15 14.01 12.40 10.17
N ARG A 16 13.38 13.08 9.21
CA ARG A 16 14.07 13.92 8.22
C ARG A 16 14.20 15.38 8.65
N SER A 17 13.11 16.01 9.08
CA SER A 17 13.10 17.45 9.41
C SER A 17 13.31 17.74 10.89
N HIS A 18 13.21 16.73 11.75
CA HIS A 18 13.27 16.84 13.21
C HIS A 18 12.19 17.75 13.84
N VAL A 19 11.16 18.11 13.09
CA VAL A 19 9.97 18.82 13.60
C VAL A 19 9.03 17.82 14.28
N ALA A 20 8.34 18.25 15.34
CA ALA A 20 7.34 17.43 16.02
C ALA A 20 6.22 16.99 15.06
N ILE A 21 5.79 15.74 15.17
CA ILE A 21 4.72 15.17 14.34
C ILE A 21 3.38 15.35 15.06
N GLU A 22 2.38 15.78 14.30
CA GLU A 22 1.00 15.90 14.75
C GLU A 22 0.13 14.84 14.08
N PRO A 23 -0.62 14.01 14.84
CA PRO A 23 -1.58 13.09 14.27
C PRO A 23 -2.73 13.85 13.60
N TYR A 24 -3.03 13.51 12.35
CA TYR A 24 -4.13 14.06 11.58
C TYR A 24 -4.87 12.95 10.84
N LEU A 25 -6.20 13.02 10.80
CA LEU A 25 -7.00 12.06 10.04
C LEU A 25 -7.10 12.52 8.59
N SER A 26 -6.63 11.67 7.67
CA SER A 26 -6.70 11.90 6.24
C SER A 26 -6.99 10.59 5.52
N ASP A 27 -7.75 10.67 4.43
CA ASP A 27 -7.87 9.58 3.47
C ASP A 27 -6.51 9.37 2.80
N GLN A 28 -6.05 8.12 2.74
CA GLN A 28 -4.72 7.72 2.25
C GLN A 28 -4.78 6.31 1.64
N TRP A 29 -3.80 5.98 0.81
CA TRP A 29 -3.66 4.66 0.22
C TRP A 29 -2.88 3.73 1.14
N TYR A 30 -3.46 2.54 1.39
CA TYR A 30 -2.84 1.53 2.25
C TYR A 30 -2.67 0.21 1.52
N VAL A 31 -1.54 -0.44 1.78
CA VAL A 31 -1.36 -1.86 1.48
C VAL A 31 -1.66 -2.65 2.75
N LYS A 32 -2.54 -3.65 2.62
CA LYS A 32 -2.87 -4.59 3.69
C LYS A 32 -1.72 -5.58 3.90
N VAL A 33 -0.58 -5.11 4.38
CA VAL A 33 0.61 -5.94 4.62
C VAL A 33 0.37 -6.98 5.70
N THR A 34 -0.65 -6.79 6.53
CA THR A 34 -1.10 -7.76 7.54
C THR A 34 -1.77 -9.01 6.94
N ASP A 35 -2.11 -8.99 5.64
CA ASP A 35 -2.62 -10.15 4.92
C ASP A 35 -1.59 -11.30 4.91
N ASP A 36 -2.08 -12.54 5.00
CA ASP A 36 -1.21 -13.73 5.06
C ASP A 36 -0.37 -13.90 3.80
N ARG A 37 -0.86 -13.43 2.65
CA ARG A 37 -0.12 -13.41 1.37
C ARG A 37 1.16 -12.56 1.43
N LEU A 38 1.25 -11.60 2.36
CA LEU A 38 2.41 -10.74 2.55
C LEU A 38 3.15 -11.08 3.85
N ARG A 39 2.62 -10.68 5.01
CA ARG A 39 3.26 -10.94 6.31
C ARG A 39 3.47 -12.43 6.55
N GLY A 40 2.46 -13.25 6.28
CA GLY A 40 2.53 -14.69 6.51
C GLY A 40 3.56 -15.36 5.61
N PHE A 41 3.55 -15.01 4.32
CA PHE A 41 4.55 -15.46 3.36
C PHE A 41 5.96 -15.07 3.80
N ALA A 42 6.19 -13.82 4.20
CA ALA A 42 7.47 -13.33 4.69
C ALA A 42 8.00 -14.14 5.90
N GLN A 43 7.13 -14.45 6.87
CA GLN A 43 7.48 -15.31 8.02
C GLN A 43 7.81 -16.75 7.60
N ARG A 44 7.15 -17.27 6.56
CA ARG A 44 7.38 -18.63 6.04
C ARG A 44 8.56 -18.70 5.07
N ALA A 45 9.03 -17.57 4.55
CA ALA A 45 10.27 -17.50 3.79
C ALA A 45 11.49 -17.75 4.69
N LEU A 46 11.41 -17.44 6.00
CA LEU A 46 12.48 -17.74 6.94
C LEU A 46 12.79 -19.25 7.00
N ALA A 47 14.09 -19.56 7.04
CA ALA A 47 14.58 -20.91 7.29
C ALA A 47 13.99 -21.47 8.59
N SER A 48 13.54 -22.72 8.54
CA SER A 48 12.79 -23.35 9.63
C SER A 48 13.57 -23.46 10.94
N ASP A 49 14.91 -23.56 10.88
CA ASP A 49 15.81 -23.58 12.03
C ASP A 49 16.02 -22.20 12.69
N GLN A 50 15.65 -21.12 11.99
CA GLN A 50 15.76 -19.73 12.47
C GLN A 50 14.41 -19.10 12.84
N ARG A 51 13.31 -19.84 12.65
CA ARG A 51 11.95 -19.40 12.97
C ARG A 51 11.56 -19.94 14.35
N THR A 52 11.01 -19.08 15.21
CA THR A 52 10.66 -19.49 16.59
C THR A 52 9.18 -19.78 16.77
N THR A 53 8.34 -19.26 15.90
CA THR A 53 6.89 -19.34 16.01
C THR A 53 6.23 -19.73 14.69
N ASP A 54 5.37 -20.76 14.73
CA ASP A 54 4.46 -21.13 13.63
C ASP A 54 3.08 -20.49 13.85
N THR A 55 3.10 -19.21 14.26
CA THR A 55 1.94 -18.51 14.86
C THR A 55 0.85 -18.14 13.87
N HIS A 56 1.14 -18.13 12.57
CA HIS A 56 0.16 -17.77 11.54
C HIS A 56 -0.20 -18.99 10.72
N LYS A 57 -1.43 -19.51 10.91
CA LYS A 57 -1.98 -20.56 10.06
C LYS A 57 -1.95 -20.07 8.61
N ALA A 58 -1.13 -20.73 7.79
CA ALA A 58 -1.07 -20.42 6.38
C ALA A 58 -2.47 -20.52 5.77
N GLN A 59 -2.84 -19.50 4.99
CA GLN A 59 -3.96 -19.67 4.07
C GLN A 59 -3.64 -20.80 3.10
N LYS A 60 -4.66 -21.59 2.76
CA LYS A 60 -4.51 -22.73 1.85
C LYS A 60 -3.88 -22.28 0.54
N GLY A 61 -2.72 -22.84 0.18
CA GLY A 61 -2.00 -22.52 -1.05
C GLY A 61 -1.00 -21.36 -0.94
N VAL A 62 -0.78 -20.79 0.26
CA VAL A 62 0.22 -19.74 0.50
C VAL A 62 1.37 -20.31 1.33
N GLU A 63 2.18 -21.17 0.72
CA GLU A 63 3.38 -21.72 1.36
C GLU A 63 4.57 -20.78 1.15
N GLY A 64 5.44 -20.66 2.16
CA GLY A 64 6.73 -19.97 2.00
C GLY A 64 7.80 -20.97 1.55
N ASP A 65 8.89 -20.46 0.99
CA ASP A 65 9.96 -21.28 0.43
C ASP A 65 11.04 -21.71 1.46
N GLY A 66 11.04 -21.14 2.67
CA GLY A 66 12.04 -21.38 3.70
C GLY A 66 13.48 -21.01 3.29
N GLY A 67 13.65 -20.25 2.20
CA GLY A 67 14.95 -19.94 1.59
C GLY A 67 15.70 -18.78 2.25
N LEU A 68 15.01 -17.94 3.02
CA LEU A 68 15.58 -16.76 3.66
C LEU A 68 16.33 -17.15 4.93
N ARG A 69 17.66 -16.96 4.92
CA ARG A 69 18.52 -17.20 6.08
C ARG A 69 19.30 -15.96 6.47
N PHE A 70 19.23 -15.61 7.76
CA PHE A 70 19.96 -14.49 8.32
C PHE A 70 21.35 -14.89 8.82
N TYR A 71 22.30 -14.01 8.55
CA TYR A 71 23.66 -14.09 9.07
C TYR A 71 24.07 -12.72 9.65
N PRO A 72 24.32 -12.59 10.96
CA PRO A 72 24.18 -13.62 12.01
C PRO A 72 22.73 -14.05 12.28
N ALA A 73 22.55 -15.30 12.73
CA ALA A 73 21.25 -15.93 12.94
C ALA A 73 20.30 -15.15 13.87
N ARG A 74 20.84 -14.40 14.84
CA ARG A 74 20.05 -13.60 15.79
C ARG A 74 19.09 -12.59 15.12
N TYR A 75 19.39 -12.13 13.90
CA TYR A 75 18.54 -11.15 13.21
C TYR A 75 17.22 -11.74 12.73
N ALA A 76 17.13 -13.06 12.55
CA ALA A 76 15.87 -13.72 12.22
C ALA A 76 14.79 -13.43 13.26
N LYS A 77 15.17 -13.35 14.55
CA LYS A 77 14.20 -13.04 15.62
C LYS A 77 13.66 -11.62 15.53
N THR A 78 14.52 -10.65 15.20
CA THR A 78 14.09 -9.26 15.00
C THR A 78 13.16 -9.15 13.80
N TYR A 79 13.50 -9.81 12.69
CA TYR A 79 12.66 -9.87 11.50
C TYR A 79 11.28 -10.45 11.79
N GLU A 80 11.24 -11.60 12.48
CA GLU A 80 10.00 -12.27 12.86
C GLU A 80 9.14 -11.37 13.77
N THR A 81 9.74 -10.80 14.81
CA THR A 81 9.03 -9.93 15.76
C THR A 81 8.48 -8.67 15.08
N TRP A 82 9.21 -8.11 14.11
CA TRP A 82 8.74 -6.95 13.35
C TRP A 82 7.51 -7.31 12.52
N HIS A 83 7.54 -8.42 11.80
CA HIS A 83 6.42 -8.89 10.98
C HIS A 83 5.16 -9.17 11.82
N ASP A 84 5.31 -9.77 13.00
CA ASP A 84 4.18 -10.06 13.88
C ASP A 84 3.42 -8.81 14.37
N ASN A 85 4.12 -7.68 14.47
CA ASN A 85 3.57 -6.43 14.97
C ASN A 85 3.28 -5.41 13.85
N LEU A 86 3.31 -5.84 12.59
CA LEU A 86 3.02 -4.97 11.47
C LEU A 86 1.58 -4.43 11.51
N ARG A 87 1.45 -3.20 11.01
CA ARG A 87 0.18 -2.57 10.68
C ARG A 87 0.15 -2.31 9.18
N ASP A 88 -1.05 -2.13 8.64
CA ASP A 88 -1.22 -1.80 7.23
C ASP A 88 -0.42 -0.55 6.87
N TRP A 89 0.28 -0.62 5.74
CA TRP A 89 1.29 0.36 5.36
C TRP A 89 0.65 1.46 4.52
N CYS A 90 0.65 2.69 5.04
CA CYS A 90 0.30 3.88 4.27
C CYS A 90 1.38 4.13 3.20
N ILE A 91 1.03 3.95 1.93
CA ILE A 91 1.95 4.07 0.78
C ILE A 91 1.83 5.41 0.04
N SER A 92 0.79 6.21 0.28
CA SER A 92 0.66 7.54 -0.32
C SER A 92 1.45 8.61 0.44
N ARG A 93 1.96 9.60 -0.29
CA ARG A 93 2.73 10.73 0.24
C ARG A 93 2.34 12.01 -0.48
N GLN A 94 2.07 13.07 0.27
CA GLN A 94 1.80 14.42 -0.24
C GLN A 94 3.14 15.14 -0.49
N LEU A 95 3.94 14.59 -1.41
CA LEU A 95 5.25 15.10 -1.81
C LEU A 95 5.26 15.36 -3.32
N TRP A 96 6.14 16.24 -3.76
CA TRP A 96 6.32 16.52 -5.20
C TRP A 96 7.25 15.51 -5.89
N TRP A 97 8.06 14.78 -5.12
CA TRP A 97 9.02 13.81 -5.65
C TRP A 97 8.59 12.38 -5.31
N GLY A 98 8.35 11.59 -6.35
CA GLY A 98 8.01 10.18 -6.28
C GLY A 98 7.23 9.74 -7.52
N HIS A 99 6.98 8.43 -7.64
CA HIS A 99 6.09 7.90 -8.68
C HIS A 99 4.65 8.29 -8.34
N ARG A 100 3.97 8.99 -9.25
CA ARG A 100 2.58 9.38 -9.04
C ARG A 100 1.70 8.13 -8.96
N ILE A 101 0.76 8.10 -8.02
CA ILE A 101 -0.13 6.95 -7.85
C ILE A 101 -0.96 6.75 -9.14
N PRO A 102 -0.98 5.55 -9.75
CA PRO A 102 -1.70 5.29 -11.00
C PRO A 102 -3.20 5.06 -10.74
N VAL A 103 -3.83 5.94 -9.95
CA VAL A 103 -5.25 5.88 -9.64
C VAL A 103 -5.94 7.17 -10.06
N TRP A 104 -7.06 7.01 -10.75
CA TRP A 104 -7.97 8.08 -11.16
C TRP A 104 -9.27 7.98 -10.38
N HIS A 105 -9.89 9.12 -10.10
CA HIS A 105 -11.14 9.18 -9.35
C HIS A 105 -12.18 10.12 -9.97
N SER A 106 -13.45 9.86 -9.66
CA SER A 106 -14.60 10.71 -9.98
C SER A 106 -15.68 10.61 -8.88
N PHE A 107 -16.43 11.71 -8.67
CA PHE A 107 -17.49 11.84 -7.65
C PHE A 107 -18.83 11.21 -8.04
N GLN A 108 -18.97 10.81 -9.28
CA GLN A 108 -20.12 10.08 -9.81
C GLN A 108 -19.53 9.20 -10.89
N ASN A 109 -19.67 7.88 -10.82
CA ASN A 109 -19.22 6.93 -11.85
C ASN A 109 -19.68 7.42 -13.23
N PRO A 110 -18.86 8.19 -13.99
CA PRO A 110 -19.37 8.94 -15.14
C PRO A 110 -19.85 7.91 -16.15
N GLU A 111 -21.04 8.09 -16.70
CA GLU A 111 -21.60 7.17 -17.70
C GLU A 111 -21.79 5.71 -17.22
N GLY A 112 -21.76 5.44 -15.91
CA GLY A 112 -21.74 4.06 -15.41
C GLY A 112 -20.45 3.32 -15.76
N SER A 113 -19.35 4.04 -16.01
CA SER A 113 -18.06 3.54 -16.52
C SER A 113 -17.63 2.19 -15.96
N ILE A 114 -17.74 1.99 -14.65
CA ILE A 114 -17.61 0.67 -14.04
C ILE A 114 -18.92 -0.10 -14.18
N GLY A 115 -18.90 -1.18 -14.96
CA GLY A 115 -20.02 -2.10 -15.14
C GLY A 115 -20.95 -1.77 -16.32
N ASN A 116 -20.74 -0.65 -17.02
CA ASN A 116 -21.39 -0.36 -18.28
C ASN A 116 -20.58 -0.93 -19.46
N GLU A 117 -21.18 -1.86 -20.22
CA GLU A 117 -20.56 -2.48 -21.39
C GLU A 117 -20.33 -1.50 -22.55
N ASP A 118 -21.12 -0.42 -22.62
CA ASP A 118 -20.99 0.63 -23.65
C ASP A 118 -19.93 1.69 -23.29
N SER A 119 -19.34 1.61 -22.09
CA SER A 119 -18.30 2.53 -21.65
C SER A 119 -17.04 2.38 -22.50
N LYS A 120 -16.41 3.50 -22.85
CA LYS A 120 -15.07 3.50 -23.46
C LYS A 120 -14.00 2.85 -22.57
N LEU A 121 -14.24 2.76 -21.27
CA LEU A 121 -13.34 2.12 -20.31
C LEU A 121 -13.56 0.60 -20.21
N HIS A 122 -14.70 0.09 -20.70
CA HIS A 122 -15.07 -1.32 -20.58
C HIS A 122 -14.02 -2.29 -21.14
N PRO A 123 -13.44 -2.08 -22.34
CA PRO A 123 -12.43 -2.99 -22.88
C PRO A 123 -11.21 -3.16 -21.96
N PHE A 124 -10.72 -2.05 -21.38
CA PHE A 124 -9.57 -2.04 -20.47
C PHE A 124 -9.88 -2.64 -19.09
N LEU A 125 -11.14 -2.56 -18.65
CA LEU A 125 -11.59 -3.23 -17.43
C LEU A 125 -11.74 -4.74 -17.66
N GLN A 126 -12.18 -5.16 -18.84
CA GLN A 126 -12.41 -6.56 -19.19
C GLN A 126 -11.09 -7.33 -19.38
N ASP A 127 -10.10 -6.72 -20.02
CA ASP A 127 -8.78 -7.33 -20.25
C ASP A 127 -7.84 -7.24 -19.03
N GLY A 128 -8.24 -6.50 -18.00
CA GLY A 128 -7.51 -6.35 -16.74
C GLY A 128 -6.37 -5.33 -16.77
N ARG A 129 -6.28 -4.49 -17.81
CA ARG A 129 -5.40 -3.30 -17.86
C ARG A 129 -5.81 -2.25 -16.83
N MET A 130 -7.08 -2.22 -16.46
CA MET A 130 -7.64 -1.38 -15.39
C MET A 130 -8.33 -2.20 -14.31
N SER A 131 -8.40 -1.66 -13.09
CA SER A 131 -9.22 -2.20 -12.00
C SER A 131 -9.98 -1.09 -11.31
N GLY A 132 -11.30 -1.24 -11.19
CA GLY A 132 -12.18 -0.22 -10.64
C GLY A 132 -12.85 -0.63 -9.33
N GLN A 133 -13.01 0.32 -8.41
CA GLN A 133 -13.69 0.12 -7.14
C GLN A 133 -14.51 1.34 -6.74
N LEU A 134 -15.74 1.11 -6.27
CA LEU A 134 -16.57 2.13 -5.63
C LEU A 134 -16.25 2.21 -4.13
N PHE A 135 -16.04 3.41 -3.62
CA PHE A 135 -15.83 3.68 -2.20
C PHE A 135 -16.57 4.96 -1.78
N GLY A 136 -17.64 4.79 -1.02
CA GLY A 136 -18.53 5.90 -0.66
C GLY A 136 -19.23 6.48 -1.89
N ASP A 137 -19.09 7.78 -2.08
CA ASP A 137 -19.58 8.53 -3.24
C ASP A 137 -18.56 8.64 -4.37
N ARG A 138 -17.36 8.07 -4.21
CA ARG A 138 -16.29 8.15 -5.22
C ARG A 138 -16.05 6.80 -5.86
N THR A 139 -15.76 6.86 -7.15
CA THR A 139 -15.24 5.73 -7.88
C THR A 139 -13.76 5.93 -8.12
N PHE A 140 -12.98 4.86 -7.96
CA PHE A 140 -11.55 4.81 -8.21
C PHE A 140 -11.24 3.80 -9.30
N ILE A 141 -10.33 4.13 -10.22
CA ILE A 141 -9.80 3.22 -11.24
C ILE A 141 -8.28 3.26 -11.16
N CYS A 142 -7.68 2.11 -10.94
CA CYS A 142 -6.24 1.89 -11.00
C CYS A 142 -5.86 1.40 -12.40
N ILE A 143 -4.86 2.01 -13.02
CA ILE A 143 -4.25 1.51 -14.25
C ILE A 143 -3.05 0.63 -13.87
N ARG A 144 -2.95 -0.54 -14.49
CA ARG A 144 -1.93 -1.55 -14.14
C ARG A 144 -0.53 -1.18 -14.64
N ASP A 145 -0.46 -0.61 -15.84
CA ASP A 145 0.79 -0.26 -16.51
C ASP A 145 0.83 1.26 -16.75
N GLU A 146 1.88 1.91 -16.26
CA GLU A 146 2.04 3.37 -16.37
C GLU A 146 2.36 3.82 -17.80
N ASP A 147 2.85 2.91 -18.65
CA ASP A 147 3.15 3.17 -20.06
C ASP A 147 1.95 2.87 -20.97
N ASP A 148 0.80 2.52 -20.40
CA ASP A 148 -0.43 2.29 -21.15
C ASP A 148 -1.11 3.61 -21.55
N PHE A 149 -0.51 4.30 -22.52
CA PHE A 149 -0.97 5.59 -23.01
C PHE A 149 -2.40 5.56 -23.56
N GLU A 150 -2.85 4.42 -24.08
CA GLU A 150 -4.21 4.26 -24.61
C GLU A 150 -5.23 4.26 -23.47
N ALA A 151 -4.98 3.45 -22.44
CA ALA A 151 -5.80 3.40 -21.23
C ALA A 151 -5.83 4.74 -20.50
N ILE A 152 -4.65 5.36 -20.32
CA ILE A 152 -4.50 6.67 -19.67
C ILE A 152 -5.31 7.73 -20.43
N LYS A 153 -5.14 7.81 -21.74
CA LYS A 153 -5.87 8.78 -22.55
C LYS A 153 -7.38 8.55 -22.48
N ALA A 154 -7.84 7.31 -22.55
CA ALA A 154 -9.26 7.00 -22.48
C ALA A 154 -9.91 7.44 -21.16
N ILE A 155 -9.23 7.25 -20.02
CA ILE A 155 -9.74 7.66 -18.71
C ILE A 155 -9.72 9.19 -18.52
N GLU A 156 -8.69 9.86 -19.03
CA GLU A 156 -8.58 11.32 -18.99
C GLU A 156 -9.60 12.00 -19.90
N ASP A 157 -9.81 11.48 -21.11
CA ASP A 157 -10.84 11.95 -22.05
C ASP A 157 -12.26 11.75 -21.47
N ALA A 158 -12.45 10.75 -20.60
CA ALA A 158 -13.68 10.53 -19.85
C ALA A 158 -13.84 11.47 -18.62
N GLY A 159 -12.91 12.41 -18.42
CA GLY A 159 -12.99 13.46 -17.40
C GLY A 159 -12.57 13.04 -15.99
N TRP A 160 -11.96 11.86 -15.83
CA TRP A 160 -11.45 11.41 -14.56
C TRP A 160 -10.16 12.14 -14.17
N LYS A 161 -9.88 12.24 -12.87
CA LYS A 161 -8.71 12.95 -12.35
C LYS A 161 -7.76 11.98 -11.65
N GLN A 162 -6.50 11.99 -12.06
CA GLN A 162 -5.46 11.23 -11.37
C GLN A 162 -5.19 11.81 -9.97
N ASP A 163 -5.01 10.94 -8.99
CA ASP A 163 -4.61 11.28 -7.63
C ASP A 163 -3.28 12.09 -7.66
N PRO A 164 -3.19 13.24 -6.95
CA PRO A 164 -1.97 14.03 -6.93
C PRO A 164 -0.85 13.42 -6.06
N ASP A 165 -1.16 12.44 -5.21
CA ASP A 165 -0.18 11.84 -4.32
C ASP A 165 0.85 10.99 -5.08
N VAL A 166 2.01 10.84 -4.45
CA VAL A 166 3.08 9.95 -4.93
C VAL A 166 3.23 8.75 -4.00
N LEU A 167 3.79 7.67 -4.53
CA LEU A 167 4.15 6.48 -3.78
C LEU A 167 5.34 6.75 -2.87
N ASP A 168 5.33 6.11 -1.69
CA ASP A 168 6.47 6.08 -0.78
C ASP A 168 7.72 5.55 -1.49
N THR A 169 8.87 6.18 -1.27
CA THR A 169 10.16 5.74 -1.83
C THR A 169 10.48 4.29 -1.45
N TRP A 170 10.04 3.85 -0.27
CA TRP A 170 10.23 2.46 0.15
C TRP A 170 9.34 1.47 -0.61
N PHE A 171 8.22 1.94 -1.18
CA PHE A 171 7.33 1.10 -2.00
C PHE A 171 8.02 0.66 -3.28
N SER A 172 8.61 1.58 -4.04
CA SER A 172 9.37 1.22 -5.23
C SER A 172 10.65 0.44 -4.89
N SER A 173 11.32 0.78 -3.78
CA SER A 173 12.52 0.05 -3.33
C SER A 173 12.23 -1.42 -3.00
N ALA A 174 11.02 -1.74 -2.53
CA ALA A 174 10.61 -3.11 -2.22
C ALA A 174 10.46 -3.99 -3.47
N LEU A 175 10.32 -3.39 -4.66
CA LEU A 175 10.13 -4.09 -5.94
C LEU A 175 11.44 -4.32 -6.70
N TRP A 176 12.58 -3.85 -6.16
CA TRP A 176 13.89 -3.98 -6.81
C TRP A 176 14.29 -5.40 -7.26
N PRO A 177 13.98 -6.48 -6.51
CA PRO A 177 14.40 -7.84 -6.90
C PRO A 177 13.60 -8.47 -8.05
N LEU A 178 12.56 -7.80 -8.57
CA LEU A 178 11.64 -8.33 -9.58
C LEU A 178 12.19 -8.24 -11.01
#